data_AF-A0A966X2M6-F1
#
_entry.id   AF-A0A966X2M6-F1
#
_cell.length_a   1.000
_cell.length_b   1.000
_cell.length_c   1.000
_cell.angle_alpha   90.00
_cell.angle_beta   90.00
_cell.angle_gamma   90.00
#
_symmetry.space_group_name_H-M   'P 1'
#
loop_
_entity.id
_entity.type
_entity.pdbx_description
1 polymer ?
#
loop_
_entity_poly.entity_id
_entity_poly.type
_entity_poly.pdbx_seq_one_letter_code
_entity_poly.pdbx_strand_id
1 'polypeptide(L)'
;MIGKALEVLNCADTESAKQRFLSFCHCQKWVERMVDARPFASEAALFDMADECWAECDEQDYLEAFKAHPRIGDRKALAEKLA
;
A
#
# COMPACT_ATOMS: atom_id res chain seq x y z
N MET A 1 -12.72 -1.46 16.51
CA MET A 1 -13.63 -1.74 15.37
C MET A 1 -12.79 -1.95 14.11
N ILE A 2 -12.16 -3.11 13.96
CA ILE A 2 -11.22 -3.39 12.86
C ILE A 2 -11.96 -3.86 11.59
N GLY A 3 -13.02 -4.68 11.74
CA GLY A 3 -13.84 -5.13 10.61
C GLY A 3 -14.52 -4.02 9.78
N LYS A 4 -14.79 -2.85 10.36
CA LYS A 4 -15.35 -1.70 9.62
C LYS A 4 -14.36 -1.12 8.60
N ALA A 5 -13.05 -1.24 8.85
CA ALA A 5 -12.04 -0.70 7.95
C ALA A 5 -11.89 -1.55 6.68
N LEU A 6 -11.98 -2.89 6.81
CA LEU A 6 -11.94 -3.81 5.67
C LEU A 6 -13.14 -3.62 4.74
N GLU A 7 -14.33 -3.48 5.30
CA GLU A 7 -15.55 -3.23 4.54
C GLU A 7 -15.46 -1.91 3.77
N VAL A 8 -14.99 -0.83 4.43
CA VAL A 8 -14.75 0.46 3.76
C VAL A 8 -13.77 0.32 2.61
N LEU A 9 -12.70 -0.46 2.76
CA LEU A 9 -11.71 -0.69 1.70
C LEU A 9 -12.31 -1.47 0.52
N ASN A 10 -13.09 -2.50 0.79
CA ASN A 10 -13.78 -3.31 -0.23
C ASN A 10 -14.82 -2.50 -1.01
N CYS A 11 -15.52 -1.58 -0.35
CA CYS A 11 -16.57 -0.76 -0.96
C CYS A 11 -16.07 0.58 -1.54
N ALA A 12 -14.81 0.96 -1.31
CA ALA A 12 -14.24 2.19 -1.87
C ALA A 12 -14.18 2.12 -3.40
N ASP A 13 -14.42 3.25 -4.06
CA ASP A 13 -14.13 3.40 -5.48
C ASP A 13 -12.64 3.19 -5.76
N THR A 14 -12.32 2.91 -7.03
CA THR A 14 -10.95 2.58 -7.46
C THR A 14 -9.92 3.63 -7.05
N GLU A 15 -10.23 4.93 -7.18
CA GLU A 15 -9.28 6.00 -6.89
C GLU A 15 -9.08 6.15 -5.37
N SER A 16 -10.16 6.11 -4.59
CA SER A 16 -10.08 6.10 -3.12
C SER A 16 -9.27 4.91 -2.60
N ALA A 17 -9.44 3.73 -3.20
CA ALA A 17 -8.68 2.53 -2.82
C ALA A 17 -7.20 2.63 -3.18
N LYS A 18 -6.88 3.12 -4.39
CA LYS A 18 -5.50 3.38 -4.81
C LYS A 18 -4.80 4.32 -3.83
N GLN A 19 -5.43 5.45 -3.49
CA GLN A 19 -4.87 6.41 -2.53
C GLN A 19 -4.63 5.78 -1.16
N ARG A 20 -5.57 4.93 -0.71
CA ARG A 20 -5.42 4.20 0.56
C ARG A 20 -4.22 3.24 0.52
N PHE A 21 -4.06 2.45 -0.54
CA PHE A 21 -2.92 1.55 -0.67
C PHE A 21 -1.58 2.30 -0.85
N LEU A 22 -1.57 3.40 -1.59
CA LEU A 22 -0.39 4.27 -1.75
C LEU A 22 0.11 4.87 -0.43
N SER A 23 -0.80 5.12 0.52
CA SER A 23 -0.40 5.58 1.86
C SER A 23 0.47 4.58 2.63
N PHE A 24 0.46 3.29 2.23
CA PHE A 24 1.23 2.22 2.86
C PHE A 24 2.46 1.85 2.03
N CYS A 25 2.30 1.67 0.72
CA CYS A 25 3.35 1.26 -0.20
C CYS A 25 3.30 2.10 -1.47
N HIS A 26 4.42 2.73 -1.82
CA HIS A 26 4.52 3.61 -2.99
C HIS A 26 4.88 2.86 -4.29
N CYS A 27 4.79 1.53 -4.31
CA CYS A 27 4.94 0.73 -5.52
C CYS A 27 3.61 0.70 -6.30
N GLN A 28 3.59 1.29 -7.49
CA GLN A 28 2.36 1.38 -8.30
C GLN A 28 1.82 0.01 -8.68
N LYS A 29 2.70 -0.91 -9.13
CA LYS A 29 2.33 -2.26 -9.51
C LYS A 29 1.67 -3.03 -8.37
N TRP A 30 2.21 -2.92 -7.16
CA TRP A 30 1.63 -3.53 -5.96
C TRP A 30 0.26 -2.93 -5.65
N VAL A 31 0.13 -1.60 -5.71
CA VAL A 31 -1.12 -0.88 -5.46
C VAL A 31 -2.21 -1.31 -6.45
N GLU A 32 -1.91 -1.32 -7.75
CA GLU A 32 -2.89 -1.70 -8.79
C GLU A 32 -3.43 -3.10 -8.55
N ARG A 33 -2.55 -4.05 -8.22
CA ARG A 33 -2.94 -5.43 -7.94
C ARG A 33 -3.78 -5.57 -6.68
N MET A 34 -3.43 -4.86 -5.61
CA MET A 34 -4.22 -4.84 -4.38
C MET A 34 -5.60 -4.22 -4.59
N VAL A 35 -5.71 -3.22 -5.48
CA VAL A 35 -6.98 -2.59 -5.86
C VAL A 35 -7.86 -3.57 -6.62
N ASP A 36 -7.27 -4.34 -7.54
CA ASP A 36 -7.94 -5.33 -8.38
C ASP A 36 -8.30 -6.62 -7.63
N ALA A 37 -7.56 -6.98 -6.58
CA ALA A 37 -7.79 -8.17 -5.77
C ALA A 37 -8.98 -8.03 -4.80
N ARG A 38 -9.57 -6.84 -4.68
CA ARG A 38 -10.78 -6.63 -3.86
C ARG A 38 -11.99 -7.30 -4.52
N PRO A 39 -12.96 -7.77 -3.72
CA PRO A 39 -13.05 -7.67 -2.27
C PRO A 39 -12.29 -8.78 -1.53
N PHE A 40 -11.72 -8.44 -0.38
CA PHE A 40 -11.09 -9.41 0.51
C PHE A 40 -12.10 -10.01 1.48
N ALA A 41 -12.08 -11.35 1.63
CA ALA A 41 -13.00 -12.08 2.50
C ALA A 41 -12.69 -11.91 4.00
N SER A 42 -11.45 -11.59 4.36
CA SER A 42 -10.99 -11.36 5.73
C SER A 42 -9.72 -10.52 5.75
N GLU A 43 -9.32 -10.07 6.93
CA GLU A 43 -8.05 -9.37 7.13
C GLU A 43 -6.86 -10.27 6.77
N ALA A 44 -6.92 -11.56 7.13
CA ALA A 44 -5.88 -12.52 6.78
C ALA A 44 -5.71 -12.61 5.24
N ALA A 45 -6.83 -12.74 4.51
CA ALA A 45 -6.79 -12.78 3.04
C ALA A 45 -6.23 -11.49 2.41
N LEU A 46 -6.43 -10.33 3.05
CA LEU A 46 -5.82 -9.08 2.60
C LEU A 46 -4.30 -9.09 2.79
N PHE A 47 -3.81 -9.59 3.93
CA PHE A 47 -2.37 -9.66 4.19
C PHE A 47 -1.68 -10.73 3.33
N ASP A 48 -2.30 -11.89 3.14
CA ASP A 48 -1.78 -12.94 2.26
C ASP A 48 -1.64 -12.42 0.82
N MET A 49 -2.66 -11.73 0.30
CA MET A 49 -2.60 -11.11 -1.03
C MET A 49 -1.54 -10.00 -1.11
N ALA A 50 -1.36 -9.22 -0.05
CA ALA A 50 -0.31 -8.19 0.02
C ALA A 50 1.09 -8.80 -0.13
N ASP A 51 1.35 -9.92 0.54
CA ASP A 51 2.61 -10.65 0.47
C ASP A 51 2.81 -11.28 -0.91
N GLU A 52 1.78 -11.89 -1.49
CA GLU A 52 1.81 -12.44 -2.86
C GLU A 52 2.12 -11.34 -3.90
N CYS A 53 1.41 -10.20 -3.82
CA CYS A 53 1.64 -9.07 -4.73
C CYS A 53 3.06 -8.53 -4.60
N TRP A 54 3.64 -8.50 -3.39
CA TRP A 54 4.99 -8.02 -3.15
C TRP A 54 6.06 -9.00 -3.64
N ALA A 55 5.81 -10.30 -3.55
CA ALA A 55 6.70 -11.34 -4.06
C ALA A 55 6.88 -11.29 -5.59
N GLU A 56 5.93 -10.69 -6.31
CA GLU A 56 5.97 -10.49 -7.76
C GLU A 56 6.55 -9.13 -8.19
N CYS A 57 6.90 -8.26 -7.26
CA CYS A 57 7.62 -7.02 -7.55
C CYS A 57 9.06 -7.33 -7.98
N ASP A 58 9.58 -6.51 -8.89
CA ASP A 58 10.98 -6.59 -9.32
C ASP A 58 11.83 -5.45 -8.74
N GLU A 59 13.11 -5.39 -9.13
CA GLU A 59 14.03 -4.37 -8.64
C GLU A 59 13.55 -2.94 -8.91
N GLN A 60 12.88 -2.69 -10.04
CA GLN A 60 12.39 -1.35 -10.38
C GLN A 60 11.24 -0.96 -9.45
N ASP A 61 10.33 -1.90 -9.20
CA ASP A 61 9.22 -1.75 -8.25
C ASP A 61 9.72 -1.45 -6.83
N TYR A 62 10.76 -2.17 -6.38
CA TYR A 62 11.38 -1.94 -5.07
C TYR A 62 12.02 -0.57 -4.96
N LEU A 63 12.76 -0.14 -6.00
CA LEU A 63 13.39 1.17 -6.03
C LEU A 63 12.37 2.31 -6.05
N GLU A 64 11.24 2.13 -6.74
CA GLU A 64 10.13 3.08 -6.70
C GLU A 64 9.59 3.22 -5.27
N ALA A 65 9.25 2.10 -4.63
CA ALA A 65 8.75 2.09 -3.26
C ALA A 65 9.72 2.83 -2.32
N PHE A 66 11.01 2.50 -2.37
CA PHE A 66 12.02 3.06 -1.46
C PHE A 66 12.30 4.55 -1.70
N LYS A 67 12.19 5.06 -2.93
CA LYS A 67 12.39 6.49 -3.22
C LYS A 67 11.40 7.40 -2.49
N ALA A 68 10.21 6.89 -2.15
CA ALA A 68 9.21 7.64 -1.40
C ALA A 68 9.47 7.71 0.11
N HIS A 69 10.47 6.98 0.61
CA HIS A 69 10.83 6.99 2.03
C HIS A 69 12.05 7.89 2.29
N PRO A 70 12.02 8.74 3.33
CA PRO A 70 13.21 9.43 3.80
C PRO A 70 14.34 8.44 4.08
N ARG A 71 15.55 8.80 3.68
CA ARG A 71 16.73 8.01 4.04
C ARG A 71 16.89 7.97 5.55
N ILE A 72 17.34 6.84 6.07
CA ILE A 72 17.64 6.69 7.49
C ILE A 72 18.69 7.75 7.88
N GLY A 73 18.35 8.59 8.87
CA GLY A 73 19.20 9.68 9.34
C GLY A 73 18.95 11.04 8.69
N ASP A 74 18.10 11.14 7.65
CA ASP A 74 17.71 12.42 7.07
C ASP A 74 16.63 13.12 7.92
N ARG A 75 17.08 13.86 8.93
CA ARG A 75 16.21 14.56 9.88
C ARG A 75 15.38 15.67 9.24
N LYS A 76 15.85 16.24 8.10
CA LYS A 76 15.13 17.31 7.41
C LYS A 76 13.95 16.74 6.63
N ALA A 77 14.18 15.70 5.84
CA ALA A 77 13.12 15.00 5.11
C ALA A 77 12.09 14.36 6.07
N LEU A 78 12.52 13.90 7.24
CA LEU A 78 11.61 13.41 8.27
C LEU A 78 10.72 14.52 8.85
N ALA A 79 11.29 15.69 9.14
CA ALA A 79 10.52 16.83 9.65
C ALA A 79 9.48 17.33 8.64
N GLU A 80 9.81 17.35 7.34
CA GLU A 80 8.89 17.73 6.26
C GLU A 80 7.74 16.71 6.09
N LYS A 81 7.99 15.42 6.36
CA LYS A 81 6.96 14.35 6.27
C LYS A 81 6.01 14.31 7.47
N LEU A 82 6.44 14.81 8.63
CA LEU A 82 5.67 14.77 9.89
C LEU A 82 4.96 16.09 10.23
N ALA A 83 5.21 17.15 9.45
CA ALA A 83 4.56 18.46 9.58
C ALA A 83 3.23 18.50 8.81
#